data_AF-K9RP61-F1
#
_entry.id   AF-K9RP61-F1
#
_cell.length_a   1.000
_cell.length_b   1.000
_cell.length_c   1.000
_cell.angle_alpha   90.00
_cell.angle_beta   90.00
_cell.angle_gamma   90.00
#
_symmetry.space_group_name_H-M   'P 1'
#
loop_
_entity.id
_entity.type
_entity.pdbx_description
1 polymer ?
#
loop_
_entity_poly.entity_id
_entity_poly.type
_entity_poly.pdbx_seq_one_letter_code
_entity_poly.pdbx_strand_id
1 'polypeptide(L)'
;MPLIAPPSLPARKSIDANIWLALAGGLVGTVIIYALLIPFQTSYIGQLLFNRGWTQPVVILFALLVAIFTLLKWMRVLVEARALKQAWIPGNFPIQSPTDDQLWDFQQTLSKRRAVLPIRCARILGAYMQGQTREAAAEMALDDGAVASAASESSYTLPRVLVWAIPLLGFIGTVVGISQAVDGFSRFLQAAQEVDQIKEGIGSVTTGLAVAFDTTLLALVLSVLVMIPLVMVERLESQLLLNMDSYINDFVLGRISGTAAETAGPSLGVEELRQTVQEVLREELPGLEEKIVPLPEKLETVLNQFGRLSQALANDRKQFLATLTENQQTQAQALEQLLAQFHHQGALFLETMQQGQVEASSKITSQAAEVAQVLDQTNQILQQRLEVITSLDGALKTLADTGSLQGVLKELELTLIQLQPTLQQLSQPRRVTLVEQAWDNNKS
;
A
#
# COMPACT_ATOMS: atom_id res chain seq x y z
N MET A 1 -51.29 -8.97 -29.46
CA MET A 1 -50.19 -8.26 -28.79
C MET A 1 -48.93 -9.07 -29.00
N PRO A 2 -47.90 -8.56 -29.67
CA PRO A 2 -46.66 -9.29 -29.79
C PRO A 2 -46.04 -9.37 -28.39
N LEU A 3 -45.69 -10.58 -27.96
CA LEU A 3 -44.87 -10.82 -26.78
C LEU A 3 -43.50 -10.18 -27.03
N ILE A 4 -43.31 -8.94 -26.57
CA ILE A 4 -42.01 -8.31 -26.51
C ILE A 4 -41.18 -9.18 -25.56
N ALA A 5 -40.12 -9.81 -26.07
CA ALA A 5 -39.21 -10.59 -25.26
C ALA A 5 -38.69 -9.71 -24.10
N PRO A 6 -38.55 -10.25 -22.88
CA PRO A 6 -38.10 -9.46 -21.74
C PRO A 6 -36.78 -8.77 -22.09
N PRO A 7 -36.62 -7.47 -21.76
CA PRO A 7 -35.42 -6.73 -22.13
C PRO A 7 -34.19 -7.43 -21.52
N SER A 8 -33.25 -7.83 -22.38
CA SER A 8 -32.02 -8.47 -21.96
C SER A 8 -31.18 -7.47 -21.15
N LEU A 9 -30.78 -7.85 -19.94
CA LEU A 9 -29.92 -7.02 -19.09
C LEU A 9 -28.52 -6.94 -19.73
N PRO A 10 -28.01 -5.75 -20.08
CA PRO A 10 -26.67 -5.64 -20.64
C PRO A 10 -25.61 -6.02 -19.60
N ALA A 11 -24.47 -6.53 -20.07
CA ALA A 11 -23.36 -6.93 -19.22
C ALA A 11 -22.86 -5.77 -18.35
N ARG A 12 -22.43 -6.08 -17.12
CA ARG A 12 -21.84 -5.08 -16.21
C ARG A 12 -20.60 -4.47 -16.85
N LYS A 13 -20.45 -3.16 -16.68
CA LYS A 13 -19.26 -2.44 -17.14
C LYS A 13 -18.64 -1.68 -15.98
N SER A 14 -17.39 -2.02 -15.69
CA SER A 14 -16.53 -1.39 -14.70
C SER A 14 -15.58 -0.39 -15.37
N ILE A 15 -15.05 0.55 -14.58
CA ILE A 15 -14.03 1.51 -15.03
C ILE A 15 -12.65 0.82 -14.99
N ASP A 16 -12.51 -0.31 -15.67
CA ASP A 16 -11.28 -1.12 -15.58
C ASP A 16 -10.21 -0.62 -16.53
N ALA A 17 -9.02 -0.30 -16.01
CA ALA A 17 -7.86 -0.15 -16.87
C ALA A 17 -7.41 -1.53 -17.37
N ASN A 18 -7.00 -1.62 -18.63
CA ASN A 18 -6.46 -2.88 -19.16
C ASN A 18 -5.09 -3.15 -18.52
N ILE A 19 -5.05 -4.09 -17.57
CA ILE A 19 -3.84 -4.44 -16.81
C ILE A 19 -2.70 -4.86 -17.73
N TRP A 20 -3.00 -5.60 -18.80
CA TRP A 20 -1.99 -6.01 -19.79
C TRP A 20 -1.37 -4.83 -20.52
N LEU A 21 -2.16 -3.78 -20.76
CA LEU A 21 -1.68 -2.56 -21.42
C LEU A 21 -0.82 -1.74 -20.45
N ALA A 22 -1.17 -1.73 -19.16
CA ALA A 22 -0.31 -1.14 -18.13
C ALA A 22 1.01 -1.92 -17.98
N LEU A 23 0.97 -3.26 -17.97
CA LEU A 23 2.15 -4.12 -17.92
C LEU A 23 3.08 -3.92 -19.12
N ALA A 24 2.53 -4.01 -20.33
CA ALA A 24 3.28 -3.79 -21.55
C ALA A 24 3.84 -2.36 -21.62
N GLY A 25 3.02 -1.37 -21.26
CA GLY A 25 3.44 0.04 -21.22
C GLY A 25 4.57 0.27 -20.23
N GLY A 26 4.51 -0.32 -19.03
CA GLY A 26 5.57 -0.19 -18.03
C GLY A 26 6.87 -0.82 -18.50
N LEU A 27 6.81 -2.04 -19.03
CA LEU A 27 7.99 -2.74 -19.54
C LEU A 27 8.65 -1.98 -20.70
N VAL A 28 7.85 -1.56 -21.69
CA VAL A 28 8.33 -0.76 -22.82
C VAL A 28 8.87 0.59 -22.34
N GLY A 29 8.18 1.24 -21.39
CA GLY A 29 8.63 2.49 -20.78
C GLY A 29 9.98 2.36 -20.09
N THR A 30 10.21 1.28 -19.33
CA THR A 30 11.50 1.02 -18.69
C THR A 30 12.59 0.83 -19.74
N VAL A 31 12.34 0.03 -20.78
CA VAL A 31 13.29 -0.18 -21.87
C VAL A 31 13.62 1.15 -22.57
N ILE A 32 12.62 2.00 -22.83
CA ILE A 32 12.81 3.31 -23.44
C ILE A 32 13.64 4.23 -22.54
N ILE A 33 13.35 4.31 -21.24
CA ILE A 33 14.13 5.12 -20.30
C ILE A 33 15.59 4.69 -20.30
N TYR A 34 15.84 3.38 -20.19
CA TYR A 34 17.20 2.85 -20.21
C TYR A 34 17.88 3.06 -21.56
N ALA A 35 17.17 2.90 -22.68
CA ALA A 35 17.71 3.16 -24.02
C ALA A 35 18.07 4.64 -24.23
N LEU A 36 17.23 5.56 -23.77
CA LEU A 36 17.48 7.00 -23.84
C LEU A 36 18.65 7.45 -22.94
N LEU A 37 18.92 6.72 -21.87
CA LEU A 37 20.01 7.01 -20.94
C LEU A 37 21.36 6.38 -21.35
N ILE A 38 21.41 5.54 -22.40
CA ILE A 38 22.66 5.00 -22.97
C ILE A 38 23.68 6.11 -23.29
N PRO A 39 23.35 7.20 -24.00
CA PRO A 39 24.31 8.28 -24.27
C PRO A 39 24.69 9.10 -23.03
N PHE A 40 23.94 9.00 -21.92
CA PHE A 40 24.13 9.79 -20.70
C PHE A 40 24.67 8.98 -19.52
N GLN A 41 25.30 7.83 -19.78
CA GLN A 41 25.84 6.95 -18.73
C GLN A 41 26.84 7.65 -17.79
N THR A 42 27.54 8.68 -18.26
CA THR A 42 28.51 9.44 -17.47
C THR A 42 27.87 10.47 -16.54
N SER A 43 26.60 10.85 -16.78
CA SER A 43 25.84 11.75 -15.91
C SER A 43 25.48 11.07 -14.59
N TYR A 44 25.27 11.86 -13.53
CA TYR A 44 24.88 11.36 -12.20
C TYR A 44 23.67 10.42 -12.28
N ILE A 45 22.65 10.77 -13.07
CA ILE A 45 21.44 9.96 -13.25
C ILE A 45 21.72 8.66 -14.01
N GLY A 46 22.61 8.70 -15.01
CA GLY A 46 23.04 7.50 -15.73
C GLY A 46 23.80 6.54 -14.82
N GLN A 47 24.74 7.06 -14.02
CA GLN A 47 25.46 6.26 -13.03
C GLN A 47 24.52 5.70 -11.95
N LEU A 48 23.54 6.49 -11.50
CA LEU A 48 22.52 6.07 -10.54
C LEU A 48 21.68 4.91 -11.07
N LEU A 49 21.33 4.91 -12.35
CA LEU A 49 20.42 3.91 -12.95
C LEU A 49 21.13 2.65 -13.47
N PHE A 50 22.38 2.78 -13.94
CA PHE A 50 23.14 1.66 -14.52
C PHE A 50 24.12 1.00 -13.54
N ASN A 51 24.81 1.78 -12.69
CA ASN A 51 25.95 1.27 -11.91
C ASN A 51 25.60 0.90 -10.46
N ARG A 52 24.33 1.04 -10.04
CA ARG A 52 23.88 0.84 -8.66
C ARG A 52 23.23 -0.53 -8.39
N GLY A 53 23.35 -1.47 -9.33
CA GLY A 53 22.88 -2.85 -9.18
C GLY A 53 21.49 -3.13 -9.78
N TRP A 54 21.02 -4.37 -9.59
CA TRP A 54 19.81 -4.89 -10.23
C TRP A 54 18.51 -4.33 -9.63
N THR A 55 18.54 -3.77 -8.44
CA THR A 55 17.34 -3.24 -7.78
C THR A 55 16.79 -1.99 -8.47
N GLN A 56 17.66 -1.18 -9.11
CA GLN A 56 17.24 0.05 -9.79
C GLN A 56 16.33 -0.15 -10.99
N PRO A 57 16.65 -1.01 -11.97
CA PRO A 57 15.73 -1.25 -13.08
C PRO A 57 14.38 -1.80 -12.61
N VAL A 58 14.35 -2.58 -11.52
CA VAL A 58 13.11 -3.12 -10.94
C VAL A 58 12.29 -2.02 -10.27
N VAL A 59 12.91 -1.12 -9.50
CA VAL A 59 12.25 0.04 -8.89
C VAL A 59 11.62 0.94 -9.98
N ILE A 60 12.36 1.24 -11.05
CA ILE A 60 11.86 2.04 -12.17
C ILE A 60 10.72 1.35 -12.90
N LEU A 61 10.83 0.03 -13.11
CA LEU A 61 9.75 -0.77 -13.69
C LEU A 61 8.48 -0.67 -12.84
N PHE A 62 8.57 -0.87 -11.52
CA PHE A 62 7.41 -0.80 -10.64
C PHE A 62 6.81 0.61 -10.62
N ALA A 63 7.65 1.64 -10.55
CA ALA A 63 7.21 3.03 -10.61
C ALA A 63 6.47 3.34 -11.92
N LEU A 64 7.00 2.90 -13.07
CA LEU A 64 6.36 3.12 -14.37
C LEU A 64 5.08 2.30 -14.55
N LEU A 65 5.04 1.07 -14.06
CA LEU A 65 3.84 0.24 -14.06
C LEU A 65 2.70 0.93 -13.33
N VAL A 66 2.97 1.44 -12.12
CA VAL A 66 1.99 2.20 -11.34
C VAL A 66 1.63 3.50 -12.06
N ALA A 67 2.63 4.27 -12.54
CA ALA A 67 2.38 5.54 -13.20
C ALA A 67 1.50 5.40 -14.45
N ILE A 68 1.74 4.39 -15.29
CA ILE A 68 0.95 4.14 -16.50
C ILE A 68 -0.44 3.64 -16.14
N PHE A 69 -0.56 2.72 -15.18
CA PHE A 69 -1.87 2.29 -14.68
C PHE A 69 -2.69 3.49 -14.20
N THR A 70 -2.09 4.34 -13.37
CA THR A 70 -2.71 5.55 -12.82
C THR A 70 -3.10 6.52 -13.93
N LEU A 71 -2.26 6.71 -14.95
CA LEU A 71 -2.56 7.56 -16.11
C LEU A 71 -3.76 7.04 -16.91
N LEU A 72 -3.80 5.73 -17.17
CA LEU A 72 -4.91 5.09 -17.89
C LEU A 72 -6.23 5.23 -17.11
N LYS A 73 -6.20 5.01 -15.79
CA LYS A 73 -7.35 5.23 -14.90
C LYS A 73 -7.78 6.69 -14.90
N TRP A 74 -6.84 7.62 -14.73
CA TRP A 74 -7.11 9.07 -14.77
C TRP A 74 -7.84 9.48 -16.03
N MET A 75 -7.35 9.07 -17.20
CA MET A 75 -7.98 9.40 -18.48
C MET A 75 -9.41 8.84 -18.56
N ARG A 76 -9.64 7.61 -18.10
CA ARG A 76 -10.98 7.01 -18.09
C ARG A 76 -11.93 7.71 -17.12
N VAL A 77 -11.48 8.00 -15.90
CA VAL A 77 -12.26 8.73 -14.90
C VAL A 77 -12.66 10.11 -15.45
N LEU A 78 -11.75 10.82 -16.13
CA LEU A 78 -12.07 12.11 -16.75
C LEU A 78 -13.07 12.02 -17.91
N VAL A 79 -13.07 10.92 -18.67
CA VAL A 79 -14.06 10.69 -19.74
C VAL A 79 -15.43 10.39 -19.12
N GLU A 80 -15.49 9.53 -18.12
CA GLU A 80 -16.75 9.18 -17.43
C GLU A 80 -17.31 10.35 -16.60
N ALA A 81 -16.45 11.16 -15.97
CA ALA A 81 -16.88 12.38 -15.28
C ALA A 81 -17.47 13.42 -16.23
N ARG A 82 -16.98 13.49 -17.47
CA ARG A 82 -17.59 14.30 -18.53
C ARG A 82 -18.93 13.71 -18.98
N ALA A 83 -19.02 12.39 -19.09
CA ALA A 83 -20.29 11.71 -19.39
C ALA A 83 -21.34 11.98 -18.32
N LEU A 84 -21.00 11.97 -17.02
CA LEU A 84 -21.93 12.26 -15.93
C LEU A 84 -22.58 13.65 -16.03
N LYS A 85 -21.88 14.65 -16.57
CA LYS A 85 -22.44 16.00 -16.77
C LYS A 85 -23.49 16.06 -17.88
N GLN A 86 -23.56 15.05 -18.74
CA GLN A 86 -24.57 14.97 -19.78
C GLN A 86 -25.88 14.47 -19.18
N ALA A 87 -26.99 15.16 -19.45
CA ALA A 87 -28.31 14.71 -19.03
C ALA A 87 -28.73 13.49 -19.87
N TRP A 88 -28.48 12.29 -19.37
CA TRP A 88 -28.80 11.04 -20.08
C TRP A 88 -30.29 10.72 -20.10
N ILE A 89 -31.04 11.19 -19.09
CA ILE A 89 -32.49 11.03 -19.00
C ILE A 89 -33.13 12.41 -19.23
N PRO A 90 -33.80 12.62 -20.38
CA PRO A 90 -34.53 13.85 -20.65
C PRO A 90 -35.53 14.15 -19.52
N GLY A 91 -35.69 15.42 -19.14
CA GLY A 91 -36.57 15.82 -18.04
C GLY A 91 -38.03 15.40 -18.21
N ASN A 92 -38.45 15.18 -19.45
CA ASN A 92 -39.82 14.90 -19.89
C ASN A 92 -40.07 13.44 -20.31
N PHE A 93 -39.13 12.52 -20.05
CA PHE A 93 -39.30 11.13 -20.47
C PHE A 93 -40.29 10.37 -19.55
N PRO A 94 -41.40 9.82 -20.08
CA PRO A 94 -42.40 9.13 -19.26
C PRO A 94 -41.88 7.75 -18.84
N ILE A 95 -41.47 7.60 -17.58
CA ILE A 95 -41.08 6.31 -16.96
C ILE A 95 -42.27 5.67 -16.21
N GLN A 96 -43.49 6.16 -16.46
CA GLN A 96 -44.67 5.86 -15.64
C GLN A 96 -45.33 4.52 -15.95
N SER A 97 -45.02 3.90 -17.10
CA SER A 97 -45.60 2.63 -17.51
C SER A 97 -44.51 1.65 -17.92
N PRO A 98 -44.37 0.50 -17.24
CA PRO A 98 -43.38 -0.54 -17.57
C PRO A 98 -43.49 -1.11 -18.99
N THR A 99 -44.67 -0.96 -19.61
CA THR A 99 -45.03 -1.58 -20.91
C THR A 99 -44.99 -0.58 -22.07
N ASP A 100 -44.42 0.61 -21.90
CA ASP A 100 -44.31 1.58 -22.98
C ASP A 100 -43.22 1.15 -23.98
N ASP A 101 -43.57 1.02 -25.26
CA ASP A 101 -42.63 0.70 -26.34
C ASP A 101 -41.48 1.73 -26.40
N GLN A 102 -41.74 2.98 -25.99
CA GLN A 102 -40.73 4.03 -25.89
C GLN A 102 -39.67 3.74 -24.82
N LEU A 103 -40.07 3.13 -23.69
CA LEU A 103 -39.16 2.75 -22.61
C LEU A 103 -38.21 1.63 -23.06
N TRP A 104 -38.71 0.70 -23.88
CA TRP A 104 -37.91 -0.36 -24.47
C TRP A 104 -36.85 0.18 -25.45
N ASP A 105 -37.24 1.05 -26.38
CA ASP A 105 -36.30 1.65 -27.34
C ASP A 105 -35.27 2.56 -26.66
N PHE A 106 -35.69 3.26 -25.61
CA PHE A 106 -34.79 4.07 -24.79
C PHE A 106 -33.78 3.21 -24.01
N GLN A 107 -34.23 2.10 -23.40
CA GLN A 107 -33.34 1.13 -22.73
C GLN A 107 -32.30 0.56 -23.69
N GLN A 108 -32.71 0.21 -24.92
CA GLN A 108 -31.81 -0.28 -25.97
C GLN A 108 -30.84 0.79 -26.47
N THR A 109 -31.29 2.04 -26.53
CA THR A 109 -30.42 3.17 -26.89
C THR A 109 -29.36 3.40 -25.82
N LEU A 110 -29.72 3.29 -24.54
CA LEU A 110 -28.79 3.41 -23.42
C LEU A 110 -27.82 2.22 -23.34
N SER A 111 -28.27 0.99 -23.62
CA SER A 111 -27.42 -0.21 -23.60
C SER A 111 -26.33 -0.21 -24.68
N LYS A 112 -26.57 0.48 -25.80
CA LYS A 112 -25.59 0.66 -26.89
C LYS A 112 -24.55 1.76 -26.62
N ARG A 113 -24.71 2.57 -25.56
CA ARG A 113 -23.75 3.61 -25.21
C ARG A 113 -22.47 3.01 -24.60
N ARG A 114 -21.36 3.75 -24.71
CA ARG A 114 -20.05 3.33 -24.18
C ARG A 114 -19.80 3.77 -22.73
N ALA A 115 -20.47 4.79 -22.23
CA ALA A 115 -20.27 5.27 -20.85
C ALA A 115 -20.89 4.28 -19.83
N VAL A 116 -20.35 4.26 -18.61
CA VAL A 116 -20.79 3.35 -17.56
C VAL A 116 -22.20 3.70 -17.06
N LEU A 117 -22.47 4.99 -16.86
CA LEU A 117 -23.74 5.46 -16.32
C LEU A 117 -24.97 5.05 -17.18
N PRO A 118 -25.00 5.26 -18.51
CA PRO A 118 -26.11 4.78 -19.36
C PRO A 118 -26.38 3.29 -19.28
N ILE A 119 -25.33 2.46 -19.20
CA ILE A 119 -25.46 1.00 -19.11
C ILE A 119 -26.08 0.63 -17.77
N ARG A 120 -25.68 1.28 -16.66
CA ARG A 120 -26.29 1.10 -15.34
C ARG A 120 -27.77 1.51 -15.35
N CYS A 121 -28.10 2.67 -15.93
CA CYS A 121 -29.50 3.09 -16.11
C CYS A 121 -30.29 2.08 -16.94
N ALA A 122 -29.74 1.54 -18.03
CA ALA A 122 -30.40 0.54 -18.87
C ALA A 122 -30.68 -0.78 -18.14
N ARG A 123 -29.80 -1.19 -17.22
CA ARG A 123 -30.01 -2.39 -16.37
C ARG A 123 -31.12 -2.16 -15.36
N ILE A 124 -31.12 -1.01 -14.70
CA ILE A 124 -32.13 -0.64 -13.70
C ILE A 124 -33.51 -0.51 -14.35
N LEU A 125 -33.59 0.14 -15.51
CA LEU A 125 -34.83 0.22 -16.29
C LEU A 125 -35.26 -1.18 -16.77
N GLY A 126 -34.33 -2.03 -17.19
CA GLY A 126 -34.64 -3.42 -17.53
C GLY A 126 -35.22 -4.21 -16.36
N ALA A 127 -34.67 -4.04 -15.15
CA ALA A 127 -35.20 -4.66 -13.93
C ALA A 127 -36.59 -4.12 -13.58
N TYR A 128 -36.83 -2.81 -13.73
CA TYR A 128 -38.15 -2.21 -13.58
C TYR A 128 -39.17 -2.80 -14.56
N MET A 129 -38.80 -2.99 -15.83
CA MET A 129 -39.68 -3.58 -16.84
C MET A 129 -40.02 -5.05 -16.57
N GLN A 130 -39.09 -5.81 -15.96
CA GLN A 130 -39.32 -7.22 -15.61
C GLN A 130 -40.13 -7.37 -14.32
N GLY A 131 -39.79 -6.61 -13.28
CA GLY A 131 -40.44 -6.70 -11.96
C GLY A 131 -41.72 -5.89 -11.82
N GLN A 132 -41.92 -4.87 -12.67
CA GLN A 132 -43.00 -3.87 -12.61
C GLN A 132 -43.13 -3.12 -11.27
N THR A 133 -42.16 -3.28 -10.38
CA THR A 133 -42.14 -2.70 -9.03
C THR A 133 -40.93 -1.76 -8.88
N ARG A 134 -41.10 -0.71 -8.09
CA ARG A 134 -39.99 0.22 -7.78
C ARG A 134 -38.91 -0.50 -6.96
N GLU A 135 -39.34 -1.43 -6.11
CA GLU A 135 -38.49 -2.22 -5.24
C GLU A 135 -37.46 -3.02 -6.03
N ALA A 136 -37.87 -3.68 -7.13
CA ALA A 136 -36.97 -4.42 -8.00
C ALA A 136 -35.92 -3.51 -8.68
N ALA A 137 -36.31 -2.30 -9.08
CA ALA A 137 -35.40 -1.32 -9.66
C ALA A 137 -34.40 -0.77 -8.62
N ALA A 138 -34.87 -0.53 -7.39
CA ALA A 138 -34.05 -0.04 -6.28
C ALA A 138 -33.04 -1.10 -5.82
N GLU A 139 -33.46 -2.36 -5.70
CA GLU A 139 -32.58 -3.48 -5.35
C GLU A 139 -31.49 -3.66 -6.42
N MET A 140 -31.86 -3.62 -7.71
CA MET A 140 -30.89 -3.67 -8.81
C MET A 140 -29.90 -2.49 -8.79
N ALA A 141 -30.36 -1.28 -8.45
CA ALA A 141 -29.50 -0.11 -8.35
C ALA A 141 -28.47 -0.24 -7.23
N LEU A 142 -28.88 -0.76 -6.06
CA LEU A 142 -28.02 -1.03 -4.92
C LEU A 142 -26.98 -2.12 -5.24
N ASP A 143 -27.42 -3.25 -5.82
CA ASP A 143 -26.51 -4.35 -6.19
C ASP A 143 -25.48 -3.91 -7.24
N ASP A 144 -25.92 -3.21 -8.29
CA ASP A 144 -25.00 -2.69 -9.30
C ASP A 144 -24.01 -1.64 -8.74
N GLY A 145 -24.44 -0.81 -7.76
CA GLY A 145 -23.57 0.13 -7.08
C GLY A 145 -22.50 -0.56 -6.23
N ALA A 146 -22.92 -1.53 -5.40
CA ALA A 146 -22.03 -2.31 -4.56
C ALA A 146 -20.98 -3.07 -5.39
N VAL A 147 -21.41 -3.70 -6.49
CA VAL A 147 -20.52 -4.45 -7.39
C VAL A 147 -19.55 -3.51 -8.13
N ALA A 148 -20.00 -2.32 -8.54
CA ALA A 148 -19.11 -1.34 -9.16
C ALA A 148 -18.05 -0.82 -8.19
N SER A 149 -18.41 -0.57 -6.92
CA SER A 149 -17.48 -0.17 -5.88
C SER A 149 -16.46 -1.26 -5.58
N ALA A 150 -16.91 -2.51 -5.42
CA ALA A 150 -16.03 -3.66 -5.17
C ALA A 150 -15.06 -3.92 -6.34
N ALA A 151 -15.53 -3.79 -7.59
CA ALA A 151 -14.68 -3.90 -8.77
C ALA A 151 -13.62 -2.79 -8.83
N SER A 152 -14.00 -1.55 -8.49
CA SER A 152 -13.05 -0.43 -8.38
C SER A 152 -11.97 -0.74 -7.36
N GLU A 153 -12.34 -1.13 -6.13
CA GLU A 153 -11.38 -1.45 -5.06
C GLU A 153 -10.43 -2.60 -5.46
N SER A 154 -10.98 -3.67 -6.05
CA SER A 154 -10.19 -4.79 -6.56
C SER A 154 -9.14 -4.32 -7.59
N SER A 155 -9.51 -3.42 -8.50
CA SER A 155 -8.61 -2.91 -9.55
C SER A 155 -7.38 -2.15 -9.01
N TYR A 156 -7.49 -1.54 -7.82
CA TYR A 156 -6.39 -0.81 -7.17
C TYR A 156 -5.49 -1.69 -6.29
N THR A 157 -5.83 -2.96 -6.09
CA THR A 157 -5.06 -3.85 -5.21
C THR A 157 -3.63 -4.05 -5.71
N LEU A 158 -3.45 -4.38 -6.99
CA LEU A 158 -2.13 -4.60 -7.59
C LEU A 158 -1.22 -3.35 -7.53
N PRO A 159 -1.64 -2.16 -7.98
CA PRO A 159 -0.80 -0.97 -7.89
C PRO A 159 -0.47 -0.56 -6.45
N ARG A 160 -1.38 -0.76 -5.46
CA ARG A 160 -1.05 -0.53 -4.04
C ARG A 160 0.07 -1.44 -3.54
N VAL A 161 0.03 -2.73 -3.90
CA VAL A 161 1.10 -3.68 -3.57
C VAL A 161 2.41 -3.26 -4.21
N LEU A 162 2.41 -2.81 -5.47
CA LEU A 162 3.61 -2.32 -6.14
C LEU A 162 4.18 -1.06 -5.48
N VAL A 163 3.34 -0.08 -5.11
CA VAL A 163 3.76 1.11 -4.36
C VAL A 163 4.42 0.72 -3.04
N TRP A 164 3.85 -0.25 -2.32
CA TRP A 164 4.43 -0.76 -1.08
C TRP A 164 5.76 -1.50 -1.29
N ALA A 165 5.93 -2.20 -2.43
CA ALA A 165 7.15 -2.93 -2.73
C ALA A 165 8.33 -2.03 -3.12
N ILE A 166 8.09 -0.82 -3.63
CA ILE A 166 9.17 0.09 -4.08
C ILE A 166 10.14 0.46 -2.92
N PRO A 167 9.68 0.94 -1.75
CA PRO A 167 10.57 1.21 -0.62
C PRO A 167 11.33 -0.02 -0.13
N LEU A 168 10.68 -1.19 -0.13
CA LEU A 168 11.29 -2.45 0.26
C LEU A 168 12.44 -2.83 -0.69
N LEU A 169 12.26 -2.64 -2.00
CA LEU A 169 13.32 -2.84 -2.98
C LEU A 169 14.48 -1.85 -2.80
N GLY A 170 14.19 -0.59 -2.43
CA GLY A 170 15.20 0.38 -2.03
C GLY A 170 16.03 -0.13 -0.85
N PHE A 171 15.36 -0.56 0.21
CA PHE A 171 16.01 -1.12 1.40
C PHE A 171 16.88 -2.35 1.05
N ILE A 172 16.37 -3.27 0.22
CA ILE A 172 17.16 -4.40 -0.28
C ILE A 172 18.41 -3.91 -1.03
N GLY A 173 18.26 -2.86 -1.86
CA GLY A 173 19.37 -2.18 -2.53
C GLY A 173 20.43 -1.68 -1.55
N THR A 174 20.02 -1.02 -0.46
CA THR A 174 20.97 -0.58 0.58
C THR A 174 21.66 -1.73 1.27
N VAL A 175 20.94 -2.77 1.66
CA VAL A 175 21.53 -3.92 2.36
C VAL A 175 22.58 -4.58 1.48
N VAL A 176 22.26 -4.81 0.19
CA VAL A 176 23.20 -5.37 -0.78
C VAL A 176 24.41 -4.44 -0.98
N GLY A 177 24.19 -3.13 -1.12
CA GLY A 177 25.27 -2.15 -1.30
C GLY A 177 26.22 -2.05 -0.09
N ILE A 178 25.66 -2.05 1.13
CA ILE A 178 26.43 -2.05 2.38
C ILE A 178 27.21 -3.36 2.52
N SER A 179 26.59 -4.51 2.28
CA SER A 179 27.26 -5.80 2.33
C SER A 179 28.44 -5.87 1.35
N GLN A 180 28.28 -5.35 0.13
CA GLN A 180 29.36 -5.30 -0.86
C GLN A 180 30.49 -4.33 -0.45
N ALA A 181 30.15 -3.18 0.13
CA ALA A 181 31.15 -2.23 0.62
C ALA A 181 31.99 -2.82 1.76
N VAL A 182 31.35 -3.51 2.72
CA VAL A 182 32.01 -4.15 3.86
C VAL A 182 32.87 -5.34 3.41
N ASP A 183 32.37 -6.20 2.53
CA ASP A 183 33.13 -7.33 1.97
C ASP A 183 34.35 -6.84 1.16
N GLY A 184 34.18 -5.78 0.35
CA GLY A 184 35.27 -5.12 -0.35
C GLY A 184 36.35 -4.58 0.59
N PHE A 185 35.95 -3.95 1.69
CA PHE A 185 36.88 -3.47 2.72
C PHE A 185 37.67 -4.61 3.38
N SER A 186 36.98 -5.70 3.75
CA SER A 186 37.60 -6.83 4.43
C SER A 186 38.68 -7.47 3.55
N ARG A 187 38.39 -7.66 2.25
CA ARG A 187 39.39 -8.16 1.28
C ARG A 187 40.54 -7.18 1.09
N PHE A 188 40.24 -5.89 1.05
CA PHE A 188 41.25 -4.86 0.92
C PHE A 188 42.20 -4.86 2.13
N LEU A 189 41.69 -4.96 3.35
CA LEU A 189 42.51 -5.05 4.57
C LEU A 189 43.39 -6.30 4.61
N GLN A 190 42.92 -7.43 4.06
CA GLN A 190 43.74 -8.65 3.97
C GLN A 190 44.88 -8.52 2.94
N ALA A 191 44.70 -7.68 1.92
CA ALA A 191 45.68 -7.46 0.85
C ALA A 191 46.62 -6.26 1.12
N ALA A 192 46.21 -5.31 1.96
CA ALA A 192 46.96 -4.10 2.23
C ALA A 192 48.25 -4.39 2.99
N GLN A 193 49.38 -4.05 2.39
CA GLN A 193 50.71 -4.19 3.02
C GLN A 193 51.19 -2.88 3.66
N GLU A 194 50.61 -1.75 3.27
CA GLU A 194 51.03 -0.41 3.71
C GLU A 194 49.83 0.41 4.23
N VAL A 195 50.09 1.32 5.18
CA VAL A 195 49.05 2.13 5.84
C VAL A 195 48.37 3.11 4.88
N ASP A 196 49.07 3.62 3.87
CA ASP A 196 48.45 4.54 2.89
C ASP A 196 47.45 3.84 1.97
N GLN A 197 47.61 2.54 1.73
CA GLN A 197 46.60 1.72 1.04
C GLN A 197 45.31 1.68 1.89
N ILE A 198 45.40 1.54 3.21
CA ILE A 198 44.23 1.50 4.10
C ILE A 198 43.37 2.77 3.97
N LYS A 199 43.98 3.95 3.79
CA LYS A 199 43.24 5.20 3.53
C LYS A 199 42.41 5.13 2.24
N GLU A 200 42.97 4.55 1.19
CA GLU A 200 42.27 4.34 -0.09
C GLU A 200 41.10 3.35 0.06
N GLY A 201 41.30 2.28 0.86
CA GLY A 201 40.25 1.35 1.25
C GLY A 201 39.06 2.03 1.95
N ILE A 202 39.32 2.94 2.89
CA ILE A 202 38.25 3.71 3.58
C ILE A 202 37.48 4.60 2.59
N GLY A 203 38.17 5.23 1.63
CA GLY A 203 37.51 6.04 0.60
C GLY A 203 36.59 5.21 -0.31
N SER A 204 37.02 4.01 -0.68
CA SER A 204 36.23 3.05 -1.48
C SER A 204 34.95 2.62 -0.74
N VAL A 205 35.06 2.27 0.54
CA VAL A 205 33.90 1.89 1.38
C VAL A 205 32.93 3.03 1.55
N THR A 206 33.44 4.23 1.83
CA THR A 206 32.61 5.43 1.99
C THR A 206 31.81 5.72 0.72
N THR A 207 32.43 5.53 -0.44
CA THR A 207 31.77 5.65 -1.74
C THR A 207 30.68 4.57 -1.89
N GLY A 208 30.99 3.31 -1.61
CA GLY A 208 30.04 2.19 -1.64
C GLY A 208 28.84 2.35 -0.70
N LEU A 209 29.05 2.98 0.45
CA LEU A 209 27.99 3.33 1.39
C LEU A 209 27.11 4.47 0.85
N ALA A 210 27.70 5.50 0.24
CA ALA A 210 26.95 6.58 -0.40
C ALA A 210 26.10 6.06 -1.57
N VAL A 211 26.67 5.19 -2.40
CA VAL A 211 25.96 4.43 -3.46
C VAL A 211 24.72 3.74 -2.89
N ALA A 212 24.88 3.02 -1.77
CA ALA A 212 23.79 2.32 -1.12
C ALA A 212 22.68 3.31 -0.70
N PHE A 213 23.02 4.39 -0.01
CA PHE A 213 22.02 5.39 0.39
C PHE A 213 21.28 6.03 -0.78
N ASP A 214 21.98 6.35 -1.87
CA ASP A 214 21.35 6.87 -3.09
C ASP A 214 20.26 5.92 -3.63
N THR A 215 20.48 4.60 -3.51
CA THR A 215 19.51 3.61 -4.00
C THR A 215 18.18 3.65 -3.26
N THR A 216 18.23 3.82 -1.94
CA THR A 216 17.03 3.94 -1.10
C THR A 216 16.39 5.31 -1.27
N LEU A 217 17.18 6.38 -1.36
CA LEU A 217 16.65 7.71 -1.61
C LEU A 217 15.82 7.75 -2.89
N LEU A 218 16.35 7.19 -3.99
CA LEU A 218 15.64 7.11 -5.27
C LEU A 218 14.33 6.33 -5.15
N ALA A 219 14.35 5.16 -4.49
CA ALA A 219 13.16 4.35 -4.30
C ALA A 219 12.08 5.08 -3.47
N LEU A 220 12.46 5.73 -2.36
CA LEU A 220 11.52 6.49 -1.53
C LEU A 220 10.91 7.67 -2.29
N VAL A 221 11.73 8.44 -3.01
CA VAL A 221 11.24 9.57 -3.81
C VAL A 221 10.27 9.10 -4.89
N LEU A 222 10.63 8.03 -5.62
CA LEU A 222 9.74 7.46 -6.64
C LEU A 222 8.45 6.92 -6.03
N SER A 223 8.52 6.22 -4.90
CA SER A 223 7.35 5.69 -4.18
C SER A 223 6.36 6.80 -3.84
N VAL A 224 6.84 7.89 -3.25
CA VAL A 224 5.98 9.04 -2.90
C VAL A 224 5.40 9.68 -4.18
N LEU A 225 6.23 9.85 -5.21
CA LEU A 225 5.83 10.47 -6.47
C LEU A 225 4.73 9.69 -7.20
N VAL A 226 4.73 8.35 -7.14
CA VAL A 226 3.67 7.52 -7.75
C VAL A 226 2.47 7.30 -6.84
N MET A 227 2.66 7.30 -5.52
CA MET A 227 1.61 7.08 -4.54
C MET A 227 0.58 8.22 -4.53
N ILE A 228 1.04 9.47 -4.57
CA ILE A 228 0.14 10.64 -4.49
C ILE A 228 -0.87 10.66 -5.66
N PRO A 229 -0.45 10.57 -6.95
CA PRO A 229 -1.39 10.49 -8.05
C PRO A 229 -2.32 9.29 -7.95
N LEU A 230 -1.82 8.11 -7.55
CA LEU A 230 -2.62 6.90 -7.42
C LEU A 230 -3.80 7.11 -6.46
N VAL A 231 -3.54 7.62 -5.26
CA VAL A 231 -4.57 7.89 -4.25
C VAL A 231 -5.54 8.98 -4.72
N MET A 232 -5.07 10.00 -5.44
CA MET A 232 -5.95 11.03 -6.01
C MET A 232 -6.91 10.44 -7.03
N VAL A 233 -6.44 9.57 -7.94
CA VAL A 233 -7.30 8.94 -8.95
C VAL A 233 -8.31 8.01 -8.30
N GLU A 234 -7.89 7.24 -7.31
CA GLU A 234 -8.76 6.37 -6.53
C GLU A 234 -9.88 7.17 -5.86
N ARG A 235 -9.54 8.30 -5.22
CA ARG A 235 -10.53 9.19 -4.61
C ARG A 235 -11.51 9.77 -5.63
N LEU A 236 -11.02 10.19 -6.80
CA LEU A 236 -11.87 10.72 -7.87
C LEU A 236 -12.80 9.64 -8.45
N GLU A 237 -12.31 8.41 -8.60
CA GLU A 237 -13.13 7.28 -9.04
C GLU A 237 -14.23 6.95 -8.02
N SER A 238 -13.91 6.88 -6.73
CA SER A 238 -14.90 6.67 -5.67
C SER A 238 -15.95 7.78 -5.62
N GLN A 239 -15.55 9.04 -5.75
CA GLN A 239 -16.50 10.16 -5.84
C GLN A 239 -17.37 10.09 -7.08
N LEU A 240 -16.80 9.69 -8.22
CA LEU A 240 -17.54 9.53 -9.46
C LEU A 240 -18.61 8.43 -9.33
N LEU A 241 -18.28 7.30 -8.73
CA LEU A 241 -19.23 6.21 -8.48
C LEU A 241 -20.37 6.65 -7.55
N LEU A 242 -20.06 7.34 -6.45
CA LEU A 242 -21.07 7.91 -5.56
C LEU A 242 -21.99 8.90 -6.29
N ASN A 243 -21.42 9.78 -7.12
CA ASN A 243 -22.22 10.73 -7.90
C ASN A 243 -23.11 10.02 -8.95
N MET A 244 -22.65 8.90 -9.53
CA MET A 244 -23.48 8.07 -10.40
C MET A 244 -24.63 7.43 -9.63
N ASP A 245 -24.39 6.95 -8.40
CA ASP A 245 -25.42 6.38 -7.54
C ASP A 245 -26.47 7.42 -7.15
N SER A 246 -26.03 8.63 -6.76
CA SER A 246 -26.92 9.77 -6.52
C SER A 246 -27.73 10.13 -7.76
N TYR A 247 -27.10 10.20 -8.95
CA TYR A 247 -27.81 10.47 -10.20
C TYR A 247 -28.90 9.43 -10.48
N ILE A 248 -28.59 8.14 -10.29
CA ILE A 248 -29.56 7.05 -10.47
C ILE A 248 -30.72 7.20 -9.47
N ASN A 249 -30.44 7.44 -8.20
CA ASN A 249 -31.46 7.62 -7.17
C ASN A 249 -32.38 8.81 -7.50
N ASP A 250 -31.81 9.97 -7.81
CA ASP A 250 -32.55 11.21 -8.01
C ASP A 250 -33.34 11.24 -9.34
N PHE A 251 -32.72 10.78 -10.43
CA PHE A 251 -33.29 10.91 -11.77
C PHE A 251 -33.96 9.65 -12.32
N VAL A 252 -33.54 8.44 -11.91
CA VAL A 252 -34.15 7.18 -12.35
C VAL A 252 -35.22 6.75 -11.35
N LEU A 253 -34.82 6.45 -10.11
CA LEU A 253 -35.73 5.90 -9.09
C LEU A 253 -36.74 6.94 -8.60
N GLY A 254 -36.33 8.20 -8.47
CA GLY A 254 -37.24 9.31 -8.19
C GLY A 254 -38.38 9.46 -9.21
N ARG A 255 -38.18 9.02 -10.46
CA ARG A 255 -39.17 9.13 -11.55
C ARG A 255 -39.95 7.87 -11.85
N ILE A 256 -39.40 6.69 -11.54
CA ILE A 256 -40.14 5.40 -11.55
C ILE A 256 -41.31 5.43 -10.55
N SER A 257 -41.23 6.34 -9.57
CA SER A 257 -42.34 6.68 -8.68
C SER A 257 -43.42 7.43 -9.46
N GLY A 258 -44.27 6.69 -10.17
CA GLY A 258 -45.66 7.11 -10.27
C GLY A 258 -46.15 7.40 -8.84
N THR A 259 -46.80 8.55 -8.65
CA THR A 259 -47.48 9.01 -7.42
C THR A 259 -46.65 9.65 -6.28
N ALA A 260 -45.52 10.32 -6.56
CA ALA A 260 -45.00 11.36 -5.66
C ALA A 260 -45.72 12.72 -5.77
N ALA A 261 -46.61 12.88 -6.74
CA ALA A 261 -47.65 13.91 -6.70
C ALA A 261 -48.82 13.53 -5.77
N GLU A 262 -48.86 12.29 -5.25
CA GLU A 262 -49.77 11.86 -4.18
C GLU A 262 -49.04 11.59 -2.85
N THR A 263 -47.70 11.63 -2.83
CA THR A 263 -46.88 11.55 -1.61
C THR A 263 -46.08 12.82 -1.32
N ALA A 264 -46.56 13.98 -1.78
CA ALA A 264 -46.45 15.22 -1.01
C ALA A 264 -47.39 15.17 0.22
N GLY A 265 -47.35 14.07 0.98
CA GLY A 265 -48.34 13.69 1.97
C GLY A 265 -49.76 13.55 1.40
N PRO A 266 -50.62 12.70 1.98
CA PRO A 266 -51.96 13.17 2.15
C PRO A 266 -51.83 14.39 3.09
N SER A 267 -51.93 15.61 2.56
CA SER A 267 -52.90 16.46 3.24
C SER A 267 -54.16 15.62 3.17
N LEU A 268 -54.44 14.88 4.24
CA LEU A 268 -55.71 14.20 4.46
C LEU A 268 -56.73 15.28 4.16
N GLY A 269 -57.20 15.29 2.92
CA GLY A 269 -58.11 16.28 2.44
C GLY A 269 -59.28 16.07 3.36
N VAL A 270 -59.62 17.12 4.11
CA VAL A 270 -60.79 17.11 4.98
C VAL A 270 -62.02 16.59 4.21
N GLU A 271 -61.99 16.69 2.88
CA GLU A 271 -62.95 16.17 1.91
C GLU A 271 -63.00 14.64 1.74
N GLU A 272 -61.88 13.91 1.77
CA GLU A 272 -61.86 12.44 1.56
C GLU A 272 -62.12 11.69 2.87
N LEU A 273 -61.64 12.25 3.98
CA LEU A 273 -62.09 11.88 5.33
C LEU A 273 -63.55 12.29 5.53
N ARG A 274 -64.02 13.44 5.00
CA ARG A 274 -65.46 13.78 5.00
C ARG A 274 -66.25 12.79 4.19
N GLN A 275 -65.82 12.40 2.99
CA GLN A 275 -66.57 11.45 2.18
C GLN A 275 -66.62 10.09 2.86
N THR A 276 -65.50 9.57 3.37
CA THR A 276 -65.48 8.28 4.08
C THR A 276 -66.28 8.35 5.39
N VAL A 277 -66.18 9.44 6.15
CA VAL A 277 -66.99 9.67 7.35
C VAL A 277 -68.46 9.87 6.99
N GLN A 278 -68.79 10.49 5.86
CA GLN A 278 -70.17 10.77 5.43
C GLN A 278 -70.81 9.56 4.74
N GLU A 279 -70.03 8.66 4.15
CA GLU A 279 -70.44 7.34 3.67
C GLU A 279 -70.73 6.43 4.87
N VAL A 280 -69.80 6.35 5.84
CA VAL A 280 -69.96 5.54 7.06
C VAL A 280 -71.05 6.10 7.98
N LEU A 281 -71.19 7.43 8.08
CA LEU A 281 -72.27 8.09 8.83
C LEU A 281 -73.62 7.98 8.12
N ARG A 282 -73.67 7.64 6.83
CA ARG A 282 -74.92 7.41 6.09
C ARG A 282 -75.30 5.94 6.07
N GLU A 283 -74.33 5.04 6.14
CA GLU A 283 -74.50 3.59 6.22
C GLU A 283 -74.92 3.14 7.63
N GLU A 284 -74.51 3.86 8.69
CA GLU A 284 -74.87 3.60 10.10
C GLU A 284 -76.10 4.38 10.62
N LEU A 285 -76.79 5.18 9.79
CA LEU A 285 -77.99 5.95 10.20
C LEU A 285 -79.28 5.55 9.48
N PRO A 286 -79.84 4.40 9.86
CA PRO A 286 -81.25 4.40 10.23
C PRO A 286 -81.40 3.73 11.60
N GLY A 287 -81.33 4.52 12.68
CA GLY A 287 -81.63 3.99 14.03
C GLY A 287 -81.11 4.75 15.24
N LEU A 288 -80.61 5.99 15.09
CA LEU A 288 -80.00 6.73 16.21
C LEU A 288 -80.94 7.77 16.88
N GLU A 289 -82.26 7.63 16.77
CA GLU A 289 -83.18 8.40 17.64
C GLU A 289 -83.34 7.78 19.04
N GLU A 290 -82.88 6.55 19.31
CA GLU A 290 -83.24 5.84 20.55
C GLU A 290 -82.09 5.45 21.50
N LYS A 291 -80.82 5.73 21.20
CA LYS A 291 -79.70 5.35 22.10
C LYS A 291 -78.64 6.45 22.25
N ILE A 292 -79.08 7.59 22.76
CA ILE A 292 -78.20 8.53 23.45
C ILE A 292 -78.01 7.97 24.87
N VAL A 293 -76.76 7.80 25.30
CA VAL A 293 -76.22 7.30 26.60
C VAL A 293 -75.44 5.99 26.36
N PRO A 294 -74.09 5.91 26.38
CA PRO A 294 -73.06 6.88 26.80
C PRO A 294 -71.88 7.05 25.79
N LEU A 295 -71.55 8.27 25.41
CA LEU A 295 -70.41 8.61 24.53
C LEU A 295 -69.05 9.02 25.18
N PRO A 296 -68.82 9.05 26.51
CA PRO A 296 -67.50 9.45 27.04
C PRO A 296 -66.40 8.37 26.94
N GLU A 297 -66.72 7.09 27.20
CA GLU A 297 -65.68 6.05 27.42
C GLU A 297 -64.93 5.62 26.15
N LYS A 298 -65.61 5.63 24.99
CA LYS A 298 -64.99 5.17 23.72
C LYS A 298 -64.01 6.19 23.16
N LEU A 299 -64.25 7.48 23.38
CA LEU A 299 -63.36 8.55 22.87
C LEU A 299 -62.05 8.60 23.67
N GLU A 300 -62.13 8.42 25.00
CA GLU A 300 -60.95 8.33 25.86
C GLU A 300 -60.06 7.12 25.51
N THR A 301 -60.67 6.00 25.13
CA THR A 301 -59.93 4.78 24.77
C THR A 301 -59.12 4.98 23.48
N VAL A 302 -59.70 5.64 22.47
CA VAL A 302 -59.01 5.91 21.20
C VAL A 302 -57.92 6.98 21.37
N LEU A 303 -58.17 8.04 22.14
CA LEU A 303 -57.16 9.06 22.48
C LEU A 303 -55.98 8.46 23.25
N ASN A 304 -56.25 7.55 24.20
CA ASN A 304 -55.20 6.85 24.94
C ASN A 304 -54.42 5.86 24.05
N GLN A 305 -55.05 5.22 23.07
CA GLN A 305 -54.36 4.36 22.10
C GLN A 305 -53.47 5.17 21.15
N PHE A 306 -53.94 6.33 20.68
CA PHE A 306 -53.16 7.22 19.81
C PHE A 306 -51.97 7.85 20.56
N GLY A 307 -52.17 8.22 21.83
CA GLY A 307 -51.10 8.67 22.72
C GLY A 307 -49.98 7.63 22.86
N ARG A 308 -50.34 6.37 23.10
CA ARG A 308 -49.37 5.25 23.22
C ARG A 308 -48.60 5.00 21.92
N LEU A 309 -49.25 5.05 20.76
CA LEU A 309 -48.60 4.88 19.45
C LEU A 309 -47.63 6.03 19.15
N SER A 310 -48.01 7.27 19.44
CA SER A 310 -47.13 8.42 19.23
C SER A 310 -45.89 8.38 20.13
N GLN A 311 -46.04 7.95 21.38
CA GLN A 311 -44.92 7.74 22.30
C GLN A 311 -44.05 6.55 21.89
N ALA A 312 -44.64 5.47 21.39
CA ALA A 312 -43.89 4.32 20.87
C ALA A 312 -43.02 4.73 19.67
N LEU A 313 -43.57 5.45 18.69
CA LEU A 313 -42.83 5.94 17.52
C LEU A 313 -41.70 6.92 17.90
N ALA A 314 -41.94 7.78 18.90
CA ALA A 314 -40.93 8.72 19.39
C ALA A 314 -39.78 8.02 20.12
N ASN A 315 -40.08 6.95 20.87
CA ASN A 315 -39.08 6.14 21.55
C ASN A 315 -38.26 5.30 20.58
N ASP A 316 -38.90 4.72 19.56
CA ASP A 316 -38.24 3.90 18.54
C ASP A 316 -37.25 4.73 17.71
N ARG A 317 -37.63 5.95 17.33
CA ARG A 317 -36.72 6.90 16.66
C ARG A 317 -35.52 7.28 17.54
N LYS A 318 -35.72 7.46 18.85
CA LYS A 318 -34.62 7.75 19.79
C LYS A 318 -33.70 6.54 19.94
N GLN A 319 -34.25 5.34 20.03
CA GLN A 319 -33.49 4.10 20.08
C GLN A 319 -32.63 3.93 18.83
N PHE A 320 -33.23 4.08 17.65
CA PHE A 320 -32.52 3.97 16.37
C PHE A 320 -31.37 4.98 16.24
N LEU A 321 -31.60 6.24 16.63
CA LEU A 321 -30.55 7.26 16.64
C LEU A 321 -29.44 6.95 17.65
N ALA A 322 -29.78 6.40 18.81
CA ALA A 322 -28.79 5.92 19.77
C ALA A 322 -27.97 4.76 19.20
N THR A 323 -28.60 3.79 18.51
CA THR A 323 -27.89 2.65 17.90
C THR A 323 -26.98 3.09 16.76
N LEU A 324 -27.38 4.04 15.92
CA LEU A 324 -26.53 4.57 14.86
C LEU A 324 -25.31 5.32 15.43
N THR A 325 -25.50 6.08 16.49
CA THR A 325 -24.41 6.83 17.15
C THR A 325 -23.45 5.87 17.84
N GLU A 326 -23.97 4.86 18.53
CA GLU A 326 -23.19 3.80 19.17
C GLU A 326 -22.38 3.02 18.14
N ASN A 327 -23.00 2.56 17.05
CA ASN A 327 -22.33 1.78 16.01
C ASN A 327 -21.22 2.59 15.29
N GLN A 328 -21.45 3.88 15.03
CA GLN A 328 -20.43 4.74 14.45
C GLN A 328 -19.25 4.95 15.42
N GLN A 329 -19.54 5.13 16.72
CA GLN A 329 -18.51 5.31 17.73
C GLN A 329 -17.71 4.03 17.99
N THR A 330 -18.35 2.85 17.93
CA THR A 330 -17.67 1.55 18.00
C THR A 330 -16.74 1.34 16.79
N GLN A 331 -17.15 1.73 15.58
CA GLN A 331 -16.28 1.65 14.40
C GLN A 331 -15.09 2.62 14.48
N ALA A 332 -15.30 3.84 14.98
CA ALA A 332 -14.23 4.81 15.17
C ALA A 332 -13.20 4.32 16.21
N GLN A 333 -13.67 3.75 17.32
CA GLN A 333 -12.81 3.16 18.35
C GLN A 333 -12.06 1.93 17.85
N ALA A 334 -12.70 1.08 17.04
CA ALA A 334 -12.03 -0.08 16.43
C ALA A 334 -10.92 0.34 15.46
N LEU A 335 -11.14 1.40 14.66
CA LEU A 335 -10.13 1.97 13.76
C LEU A 335 -8.95 2.57 14.55
N GLU A 336 -9.25 3.28 15.63
CA GLU A 336 -8.24 3.90 16.50
C GLU A 336 -7.40 2.85 17.24
N GLN A 337 -8.03 1.76 17.71
CA GLN A 337 -7.33 0.61 18.30
C GLN A 337 -6.45 -0.12 17.29
N LEU A 338 -6.91 -0.29 16.04
CA LEU A 338 -6.10 -0.87 14.95
C LEU A 338 -4.89 0.00 14.63
N LEU A 339 -5.07 1.33 14.53
CA LEU A 339 -3.96 2.26 14.31
C LEU A 339 -2.97 2.27 15.48
N ALA A 340 -3.45 2.21 16.71
CA ALA A 340 -2.61 2.13 17.91
C ALA A 340 -1.82 0.80 17.97
N GLN A 341 -2.44 -0.33 17.62
CA GLN A 341 -1.75 -1.61 17.49
C GLN A 341 -0.66 -1.57 16.42
N PHE A 342 -0.96 -0.99 15.25
CA PHE A 342 0.04 -0.82 14.18
C PHE A 342 1.22 0.05 14.63
N HIS A 343 0.97 1.16 15.32
CA HIS A 343 2.02 2.02 15.85
C HIS A 343 2.87 1.30 16.91
N HIS A 344 2.25 0.54 17.81
CA HIS A 344 2.95 -0.20 18.84
C HIS A 344 3.82 -1.32 18.27
N GLN A 345 3.31 -2.05 17.26
CA GLN A 345 4.05 -3.12 16.59
C GLN A 345 5.23 -2.58 15.77
N GLY A 346 5.05 -1.42 15.12
CA GLY A 346 6.13 -0.71 14.43
C GLY A 346 7.21 -0.19 15.38
N ALA A 347 6.83 0.32 16.55
CA ALA A 347 7.76 0.80 17.56
C ALA A 347 8.58 -0.35 18.18
N LEU A 348 7.93 -1.48 18.53
CA LEU A 348 8.62 -2.67 19.02
C LEU A 348 9.60 -3.25 17.99
N PHE A 349 9.22 -3.23 16.70
CA PHE A 349 10.09 -3.67 15.62
C PHE A 349 11.32 -2.75 15.46
N LEU A 350 11.11 -1.44 15.52
CA LEU A 350 12.20 -0.45 15.49
C LEU A 350 13.14 -0.58 16.70
N GLU A 351 12.59 -0.81 17.89
CA GLU A 351 13.36 -1.02 19.11
C GLU A 351 14.19 -2.31 19.06
N THR A 352 13.59 -3.41 18.54
CA THR A 352 14.29 -4.69 18.35
C THR A 352 15.40 -4.57 17.31
N MET A 353 15.17 -3.82 16.23
CA MET A 353 16.18 -3.52 15.21
C MET A 353 17.30 -2.62 15.75
N GLN A 354 16.96 -1.62 16.56
CA GLN A 354 17.95 -0.74 17.17
C GLN A 354 18.80 -1.48 18.21
N GLN A 355 18.21 -2.36 19.02
CA GLN A 355 18.97 -3.24 19.92
C GLN A 355 19.88 -4.20 19.15
N GLY A 356 19.38 -4.84 18.08
CA GLY A 356 20.19 -5.68 17.21
C GLY A 356 21.35 -4.92 16.55
N GLN A 357 21.15 -3.65 16.19
CA GLN A 357 22.18 -2.79 15.63
C GLN A 357 23.21 -2.35 16.67
N VAL A 358 22.80 -2.08 17.91
CA VAL A 358 23.72 -1.75 19.03
C VAL A 358 24.55 -2.98 19.43
N GLU A 359 23.94 -4.17 19.42
CA GLU A 359 24.63 -5.43 19.75
C GLU A 359 25.57 -5.90 18.62
N ALA A 360 25.20 -5.66 17.36
CA ALA A 360 26.09 -5.84 16.22
C ALA A 360 27.23 -4.80 16.21
N SER A 361 26.92 -3.54 16.52
CA SER A 361 27.93 -2.48 16.61
C SER A 361 28.90 -2.72 17.76
N SER A 362 28.46 -3.19 18.92
CA SER A 362 29.35 -3.47 20.05
C SER A 362 30.29 -4.63 19.75
N LYS A 363 29.82 -5.68 19.07
CA LYS A 363 30.66 -6.79 18.57
C LYS A 363 31.67 -6.33 17.52
N ILE A 364 31.27 -5.44 16.61
CA ILE A 364 32.19 -4.86 15.60
C ILE A 364 33.25 -3.99 16.28
N THR A 365 32.87 -3.15 17.26
CA THR A 365 33.82 -2.31 18.00
C THR A 365 34.78 -3.14 18.86
N SER A 366 34.31 -4.23 19.48
CA SER A 366 35.19 -5.12 20.26
C SER A 366 36.16 -5.89 19.36
N GLN A 367 35.70 -6.37 18.20
CA GLN A 367 36.58 -7.00 17.21
C GLN A 367 37.58 -6.01 16.60
N ALA A 368 37.16 -4.76 16.35
CA ALA A 368 38.07 -3.71 15.88
C ALA A 368 39.14 -3.35 16.91
N ALA A 369 38.80 -3.36 18.21
CA ALA A 369 39.75 -3.13 19.30
C ALA A 369 40.77 -4.29 19.43
N GLU A 370 40.32 -5.54 19.29
CA GLU A 370 41.19 -6.72 19.30
C GLU A 370 42.16 -6.72 18.12
N VAL A 371 41.68 -6.37 16.92
CA VAL A 371 42.52 -6.22 15.72
C VAL A 371 43.52 -5.09 15.87
N ALA A 372 43.12 -3.94 16.44
CA ALA A 372 44.03 -2.83 16.72
C ALA A 372 45.15 -3.22 17.70
N GLN A 373 44.83 -4.04 18.70
CA GLN A 373 45.80 -4.52 19.70
C GLN A 373 46.81 -5.51 19.09
N VAL A 374 46.36 -6.39 18.20
CA VAL A 374 47.24 -7.30 17.43
C VAL A 374 48.15 -6.52 16.47
N LEU A 375 47.62 -5.46 15.83
CA LEU A 375 48.38 -4.60 14.95
C LEU A 375 49.49 -3.86 15.71
N ASP A 376 49.20 -3.37 16.91
CA ASP A 376 50.17 -2.68 17.77
C ASP A 376 51.28 -3.63 18.26
N GLN A 377 50.91 -4.85 18.68
CA GLN A 377 51.89 -5.90 19.03
C GLN A 377 52.79 -6.26 17.85
N THR A 378 52.23 -6.35 16.65
CA THR A 378 53.00 -6.67 15.44
C THR A 378 53.96 -5.53 15.08
N ASN A 379 53.54 -4.28 15.26
CA ASN A 379 54.38 -3.10 15.03
C ASN A 379 55.55 -3.04 16.02
N GLN A 380 55.32 -3.36 17.29
CA GLN A 380 56.39 -3.45 18.30
C GLN A 380 57.42 -4.55 17.96
N ILE A 381 56.96 -5.71 17.49
CA ILE A 381 57.85 -6.81 17.06
C ILE A 381 58.69 -6.39 15.84
N LEU A 382 58.10 -5.67 14.89
CA LEU A 382 58.83 -5.15 13.72
C LEU A 382 59.86 -4.10 14.11
N GLN A 383 59.55 -3.21 15.06
CA GLN A 383 60.50 -2.23 15.60
C GLN A 383 61.67 -2.92 16.30
N GLN A 384 61.42 -3.95 17.12
CA GLN A 384 62.49 -4.76 17.72
C GLN A 384 63.39 -5.41 16.65
N ARG A 385 62.83 -5.91 15.55
CA ARG A 385 63.63 -6.49 14.47
C ARG A 385 64.45 -5.45 13.72
N LEU A 386 63.89 -4.27 13.48
CA LEU A 386 64.61 -3.15 12.85
C LEU A 386 65.78 -2.68 13.72
N GLU A 387 65.59 -2.58 15.04
CA GLU A 387 66.65 -2.19 15.98
C GLU A 387 67.81 -3.21 16.01
N VAL A 388 67.49 -4.51 15.95
CA VAL A 388 68.47 -5.59 15.83
C VAL A 388 69.22 -5.52 14.49
N ILE A 389 68.54 -5.23 13.38
CA ILE A 389 69.20 -5.07 12.07
C ILE A 389 70.12 -3.86 12.06
N THR A 390 69.70 -2.73 12.64
CA THR A 390 70.53 -1.52 12.71
C THR A 390 71.75 -1.69 13.63
N SER A 391 71.63 -2.46 14.71
CA SER A 391 72.76 -2.78 15.57
C SER A 391 73.73 -3.77 14.90
N LEU A 392 73.22 -4.74 14.12
CA LEU A 392 74.04 -5.62 13.27
C LEU A 392 74.80 -4.84 12.18
N ASP A 393 74.16 -3.88 11.52
CA ASP A 393 74.80 -3.03 10.51
C ASP A 393 75.89 -2.14 11.14
N GLY A 394 75.61 -1.56 12.32
CA GLY A 394 76.59 -0.82 13.11
C GLY A 394 77.80 -1.68 13.52
N ALA A 395 77.56 -2.91 13.98
CA ALA A 395 78.62 -3.86 14.34
C ALA A 395 79.44 -4.32 13.13
N LEU A 396 78.81 -4.52 11.96
CA LEU A 396 79.50 -4.86 10.72
C LEU A 396 80.36 -3.70 10.19
N LYS A 397 79.91 -2.46 10.38
CA LYS A 397 80.65 -1.26 9.99
C LYS A 397 81.87 -1.02 10.89
N THR A 398 81.75 -1.24 12.19
CA THR A 398 82.90 -1.20 13.12
C THR A 398 83.86 -2.37 12.89
N LEU A 399 83.36 -3.52 12.41
CA LEU A 399 84.14 -4.67 11.92
C LEU A 399 84.95 -4.38 10.66
N ALA A 400 84.41 -3.59 9.73
CA ALA A 400 85.12 -3.16 8.53
C ALA A 400 86.26 -2.17 8.86
N ASP A 401 86.09 -1.35 9.89
CA ASP A 401 87.10 -0.38 10.33
C ASP A 401 88.17 -0.98 11.26
N THR A 402 87.91 -2.14 11.88
CA THR A 402 88.81 -2.74 12.89
C THR A 402 88.99 -4.24 12.64
N GLY A 403 89.97 -4.61 11.81
CA GLY A 403 90.23 -6.00 11.40
C GLY A 403 90.63 -6.96 12.54
N SER A 404 89.68 -7.39 13.37
CA SER A 404 89.90 -8.38 14.44
C SER A 404 88.83 -9.48 14.46
N LEU A 405 89.13 -10.59 13.77
CA LEU A 405 88.28 -11.80 13.67
C LEU A 405 88.05 -12.53 15.01
N GLN A 406 88.84 -12.24 16.05
CA GLN A 406 88.76 -12.93 17.35
C GLN A 406 87.65 -12.41 18.27
N GLY A 407 87.19 -11.17 18.11
CA GLY A 407 86.01 -10.66 18.83
C GLY A 407 84.70 -11.27 18.32
N VAL A 408 84.63 -11.50 17.00
CA VAL A 408 83.45 -12.04 16.30
C VAL A 408 83.07 -13.43 16.79
N LEU A 409 84.03 -14.31 17.06
CA LEU A 409 83.73 -15.66 17.56
C LEU A 409 83.14 -15.63 18.98
N LYS A 410 83.56 -14.67 19.81
CA LYS A 410 83.09 -14.54 21.18
C LYS A 410 81.71 -13.88 21.26
N GLU A 411 81.45 -12.91 20.38
CA GLU A 411 80.13 -12.26 20.23
C GLU A 411 79.11 -13.20 19.57
N LEU A 412 79.52 -14.01 18.58
CA LEU A 412 78.69 -15.06 17.98
C LEU A 412 78.33 -16.16 18.98
N GLU A 413 79.26 -16.54 19.87
CA GLU A 413 78.99 -17.51 20.93
C GLU A 413 77.97 -16.96 21.95
N LEU A 414 78.11 -15.69 22.35
CA LEU A 414 77.17 -15.00 23.23
C LEU A 414 75.77 -14.82 22.61
N THR A 415 75.69 -14.50 21.32
CA THR A 415 74.42 -14.35 20.60
C THR A 415 73.76 -15.69 20.27
N LEU A 416 74.54 -16.76 20.03
CA LEU A 416 74.02 -18.13 19.94
C LEU A 416 73.40 -18.60 21.26
N ILE A 417 73.99 -18.23 22.40
CA ILE A 417 73.43 -18.51 23.73
C ILE A 417 72.12 -17.73 23.95
N GLN A 418 72.00 -16.49 23.47
CA GLN A 418 70.75 -15.72 23.52
C GLN A 418 69.65 -16.26 22.60
N LEU A 419 70.00 -16.87 21.47
CA LEU A 419 69.05 -17.45 20.51
C LEU A 419 68.62 -18.89 20.83
N GLN A 420 69.33 -19.57 21.74
CA GLN A 420 69.06 -20.94 22.18
C GLN A 420 67.64 -21.16 22.75
N PRO A 421 67.07 -20.29 23.61
CA PRO A 421 65.68 -20.45 24.08
C PRO A 421 64.65 -20.30 22.95
N THR A 422 64.92 -19.46 21.95
CA THR A 422 64.02 -19.21 20.81
C THR A 422 64.01 -20.37 19.83
N LEU A 423 65.17 -21.01 19.61
CA LEU A 423 65.30 -22.23 18.81
C LEU A 423 64.69 -23.46 19.51
N GLN A 424 64.76 -23.53 20.85
CA GLN A 424 64.06 -24.57 21.63
C GLN A 424 62.54 -24.43 21.60
N GLN A 425 61.99 -23.21 21.51
CA GLN A 425 60.55 -23.00 21.30
C GLN A 425 60.08 -23.41 19.89
N LEU A 426 60.95 -23.30 18.89
CA LEU A 426 60.64 -23.70 17.51
C LEU A 426 60.79 -25.21 17.26
N SER A 427 61.54 -25.94 18.08
CA SER A 427 61.79 -27.38 17.93
C SER A 427 60.78 -28.29 18.66
N GLN A 428 59.83 -27.73 19.41
CA GLN A 428 58.75 -28.55 19.99
C GLN A 428 57.72 -28.94 18.90
N PRO A 429 57.38 -30.23 18.75
CA PRO A 429 56.42 -30.68 17.76
C PRO A 429 55.02 -30.13 18.08
N ARG A 430 54.46 -29.33 17.17
CA ARG A 430 53.09 -28.82 17.26
C ARG A 430 52.09 -29.98 17.10
N ARG A 431 51.37 -30.31 18.15
CA ARG A 431 50.20 -31.20 18.08
C ARG A 431 49.03 -30.38 17.54
N VAL A 432 48.70 -30.57 16.27
CA VAL A 432 47.47 -30.02 15.67
C VAL A 432 46.31 -30.92 16.08
N THR A 433 45.53 -30.52 17.07
CA THR A 433 44.21 -31.11 17.34
C THR A 433 43.20 -30.46 16.40
N LEU A 434 42.83 -31.18 15.35
CA LEU A 434 41.64 -30.90 14.55
C LEU A 434 40.40 -31.09 15.45
N VAL A 435 39.70 -30.00 15.74
CA VAL A 435 38.35 -30.05 16.33
C VAL A 435 37.37 -30.13 15.18
N GLU A 436 36.92 -31.34 14.83
CA GLU A 436 35.72 -31.51 14.00
C GLU A 436 34.51 -31.09 14.83
N GLN A 437 33.89 -29.96 14.48
CA GLN A 437 32.53 -29.66 14.90
C GLN A 437 31.59 -30.54 14.07
N ALA A 438 31.01 -31.55 14.72
CA ALA A 438 29.96 -32.38 14.15
C ALA A 438 28.76 -31.49 13.74
N TRP A 439 28.35 -31.64 12.49
CA TRP A 439 27.14 -31.06 11.92
C TRP A 439 25.94 -31.82 12.51
N ASP A 440 25.25 -31.20 13.48
CA ASP A 440 24.07 -31.80 14.10
C ASP A 440 22.83 -31.49 13.24
N ASN A 441 22.57 -32.39 12.28
CA ASN A 441 21.32 -32.46 11.53
C ASN A 441 20.25 -33.14 12.40
N ASN A 442 19.55 -32.39 13.24
CA ASN A 442 18.16 -32.73 13.59
C ASN A 442 17.43 -31.59 14.30
N LYS A 443 16.52 -30.89 13.61
CA LYS A 443 15.26 -30.41 14.18
C LYS A 443 14.17 -30.44 13.12
N SER A 444 13.36 -31.50 13.22
CA SER A 444 11.91 -31.45 13.04
C SER A 444 11.26 -30.30 13.81
#